data_AF-A0A352L588-F1
#
_entry.id   AF-A0A352L588-F1
#
_cell.length_a   1.000
_cell.length_b   1.000
_cell.length_c   1.000
_cell.angle_alpha   90.00
_cell.angle_beta   90.00
_cell.angle_gamma   90.00
#
_symmetry.space_group_name_H-M   'P 1'
#
loop_
_entity.id
_entity.type
_entity.pdbx_description
1 polymer ?
#
loop_
_entity_poly.entity_id
_entity_poly.type
_entity_poly.pdbx_seq_one_letter_code
_entity_poly.pdbx_strand_id
1 'polypeptide(L)'
;TFTQTAGTGTTLFSGATTLDGELDYTGNNLTVNAVFTSGAAITVNNTGTFSTGTSGDIVVVGNFAQTGIGESNLGGDIATGDGTTSASSISFATAITLTADVTLRTNSGSNNGDITVSSSVTGLLSKLSLAAGTGNILFDSVVDSVSLAGLLVSSAGQLTINSALTVDGQGLDVTAGTVNFNNTVTTLNSGTVEVTNSGVLTVPAGSTLTLDGAFLQNGTGTVSLADDITTTFDDVAFTAAVTLAAAVAIDTGTGAGTIAFHSTLNGGQDLMLTAGTGNIDFDASVGLTTRLGILTIISASDFTADSSISATSILQQAGSGTTTFSSTVNTNTADGVSITGTHLQVAGLVT
;
A
#
# COMPACT_ATOMS: atom_id res chain seq x y z
N THR A 1 -18.63 -21.32 26.64
CA THR A 1 -18.78 -19.86 26.58
C THR A 1 -18.13 -19.25 27.80
N PHE A 2 -17.71 -17.99 27.72
CA PHE A 2 -17.32 -17.16 28.85
C PHE A 2 -17.97 -15.79 28.69
N THR A 3 -18.63 -15.30 29.74
CA THR A 3 -19.24 -13.98 29.74
C THR A 3 -18.78 -13.23 30.98
N GLN A 4 -18.23 -12.03 30.79
CA GLN A 4 -17.96 -11.07 31.86
C GLN A 4 -18.70 -9.79 31.52
N THR A 5 -19.64 -9.38 32.37
CA THR A 5 -20.49 -8.20 32.13
C THR A 5 -19.91 -6.92 32.75
N ALA A 6 -18.95 -7.05 33.66
CA ALA A 6 -18.20 -5.95 34.26
C ALA A 6 -16.91 -6.49 34.92
N GLY A 7 -15.87 -5.66 34.94
CA GLY A 7 -14.63 -5.94 35.66
C GLY A 7 -13.82 -4.66 35.81
N THR A 8 -13.27 -4.38 36.99
CA THR A 8 -12.49 -3.14 37.24
C THR A 8 -10.97 -3.39 37.22
N GLY A 9 -10.55 -4.64 37.36
CA GLY A 9 -9.15 -5.07 37.30
C GLY A 9 -8.76 -5.70 35.96
N THR A 10 -7.76 -6.57 36.00
CA THR A 10 -7.32 -7.35 34.84
C THR A 10 -7.90 -8.76 34.89
N THR A 11 -8.61 -9.13 33.84
CA THR A 11 -8.92 -10.53 33.54
C THR A 11 -7.76 -11.12 32.76
N LEU A 12 -7.16 -12.20 33.27
CA LEU A 12 -5.95 -12.80 32.72
C LEU A 12 -6.19 -14.25 32.32
N PHE A 13 -5.93 -14.57 31.05
CA PHE A 13 -5.79 -15.93 30.54
C PHE A 13 -4.30 -16.24 30.36
N SER A 14 -3.70 -16.89 31.36
CA SER A 14 -2.26 -17.21 31.37
C SER A 14 -1.93 -18.63 30.93
N GLY A 15 -2.92 -19.51 30.81
CA GLY A 15 -2.80 -20.87 30.29
C GLY A 15 -3.64 -21.06 29.03
N ALA A 16 -3.29 -22.08 28.24
CA ALA A 16 -4.05 -22.42 27.04
C ALA A 16 -5.54 -22.61 27.39
N THR A 17 -6.41 -21.89 26.69
CA THR A 17 -7.84 -21.83 26.98
C THR A 17 -8.63 -22.16 25.73
N THR A 18 -9.63 -23.03 25.85
CA THR A 18 -10.54 -23.35 24.74
C THR A 18 -11.98 -23.22 25.23
N LEU A 19 -12.78 -22.46 24.49
CA LEU A 19 -14.22 -22.31 24.69
C LEU A 19 -14.96 -22.93 23.51
N ASP A 20 -15.93 -23.81 23.75
CA ASP A 20 -16.79 -24.35 22.69
C ASP A 20 -17.74 -23.29 22.09
N GLY A 21 -17.91 -22.15 22.77
CA GLY A 21 -18.77 -21.05 22.34
C GLY A 21 -18.07 -19.70 22.51
N GLU A 22 -18.86 -18.63 22.60
CA GLU A 22 -18.36 -17.26 22.57
C GLU A 22 -17.54 -16.85 23.82
N LEU A 23 -16.69 -15.85 23.63
CA LEU A 23 -16.18 -14.97 24.68
C LEU A 23 -16.87 -13.61 24.52
N ASP A 24 -17.68 -13.23 25.51
CA ASP A 24 -18.24 -11.88 25.62
C ASP A 24 -17.64 -11.19 26.85
N TYR A 25 -16.71 -10.27 26.63
CA TYR A 25 -15.96 -9.59 27.67
C TYR A 25 -16.36 -8.11 27.73
N THR A 26 -16.79 -7.65 28.91
CA THR A 26 -16.90 -6.24 29.30
C THR A 26 -16.14 -6.02 30.61
N GLY A 27 -15.14 -5.16 30.59
CA GLY A 27 -14.31 -4.88 31.77
C GLY A 27 -13.22 -3.84 31.52
N ASN A 28 -12.30 -3.69 32.48
CA ASN A 28 -11.22 -2.72 32.37
C ASN A 28 -10.07 -3.25 31.50
N ASN A 29 -9.31 -4.24 31.99
CA ASN A 29 -8.21 -4.84 31.24
C ASN A 29 -8.46 -6.32 30.95
N LEU A 30 -8.13 -6.76 29.74
CA LEU A 30 -8.10 -8.16 29.33
C LEU A 30 -6.71 -8.51 28.84
N THR A 31 -6.11 -9.58 29.37
CA THR A 31 -4.79 -10.06 28.94
C THR A 31 -4.85 -11.54 28.57
N VAL A 32 -4.35 -11.88 27.38
CA VAL A 32 -4.21 -13.25 26.86
C VAL A 32 -2.72 -13.52 26.64
N ASN A 33 -2.12 -14.37 27.47
CA ASN A 33 -0.67 -14.67 27.44
C ASN A 33 -0.36 -16.12 27.05
N ALA A 34 -1.37 -16.86 26.63
CA ALA A 34 -1.28 -18.21 26.09
C ALA A 34 -2.37 -18.39 25.03
N VAL A 35 -2.24 -19.42 24.18
CA VAL A 35 -3.21 -19.71 23.12
C VAL A 35 -4.65 -19.70 23.64
N PHE A 36 -5.50 -18.93 22.97
CA PHE A 36 -6.92 -18.83 23.29
C PHE A 36 -7.76 -19.19 22.06
N THR A 37 -8.58 -20.24 22.19
CA THR A 37 -9.47 -20.70 21.13
C THR A 37 -10.94 -20.50 21.51
N SER A 38 -11.75 -19.94 20.62
CA SER A 38 -13.21 -19.85 20.76
C SER A 38 -13.94 -20.48 19.58
N GLY A 39 -14.93 -21.33 19.87
CA GLY A 39 -15.80 -21.99 18.89
C GLY A 39 -16.91 -21.09 18.32
N ALA A 40 -17.05 -19.86 18.81
CA ALA A 40 -17.98 -18.86 18.25
C ALA A 40 -17.28 -17.50 18.16
N ALA A 41 -17.98 -16.38 18.34
CA ALA A 41 -17.38 -15.04 18.28
C ALA A 41 -16.63 -14.67 19.57
N ILE A 42 -15.69 -13.74 19.46
CA ILE A 42 -15.04 -13.05 20.57
C ILE A 42 -15.40 -11.56 20.47
N THR A 43 -16.00 -11.02 21.53
CA THR A 43 -16.22 -9.57 21.71
C THR A 43 -15.44 -9.09 22.93
N VAL A 44 -14.63 -8.06 22.74
CA VAL A 44 -13.80 -7.43 23.79
C VAL A 44 -14.21 -5.96 23.93
N ASN A 45 -15.00 -5.67 24.95
CA ASN A 45 -15.43 -4.33 25.35
C ASN A 45 -14.61 -3.85 26.56
N ASN A 46 -13.35 -3.50 26.33
CA ASN A 46 -12.42 -3.01 27.35
C ASN A 46 -12.46 -1.47 27.47
N THR A 47 -12.45 -0.95 28.70
CA THR A 47 -12.23 0.50 28.95
C THR A 47 -10.76 0.86 29.15
N GLY A 48 -9.96 -0.09 29.67
CA GLY A 48 -8.52 -0.03 29.79
C GLY A 48 -7.86 -0.76 28.62
N THR A 49 -6.87 -1.60 28.84
CA THR A 49 -6.10 -2.21 27.74
C THR A 49 -6.54 -3.65 27.47
N PHE A 50 -6.78 -3.99 26.20
CA PHE A 50 -6.76 -5.37 25.72
C PHE A 50 -5.33 -5.73 25.32
N SER A 51 -4.79 -6.86 25.78
CA SER A 51 -3.41 -7.26 25.49
C SER A 51 -3.27 -8.71 25.11
N THR A 52 -2.45 -8.99 24.10
CA THR A 52 -1.92 -10.34 23.82
C THR A 52 -0.42 -10.37 24.02
N GLY A 53 0.10 -11.38 24.72
CA GLY A 53 1.54 -11.67 24.75
C GLY A 53 1.99 -12.40 23.48
N THR A 54 3.29 -12.59 23.28
CA THR A 54 3.84 -13.33 22.12
C THR A 54 3.45 -14.80 22.04
N SER A 55 2.98 -15.37 23.14
CA SER A 55 2.39 -16.72 23.18
C SER A 55 0.85 -16.68 23.20
N GLY A 56 0.27 -15.49 23.13
CA GLY A 56 -1.15 -15.17 23.33
C GLY A 56 -1.98 -15.20 22.06
N ASP A 57 -1.68 -16.12 21.15
CA ASP A 57 -2.41 -16.25 19.89
C ASP A 57 -3.89 -16.53 20.13
N ILE A 58 -4.74 -15.86 19.36
CA ILE A 58 -6.19 -16.02 19.41
C ILE A 58 -6.67 -16.69 18.13
N VAL A 59 -7.39 -17.80 18.29
CA VAL A 59 -8.07 -18.48 17.19
C VAL A 59 -9.57 -18.48 17.46
N VAL A 60 -10.35 -17.91 16.56
CA VAL A 60 -11.79 -17.75 16.76
C VAL A 60 -12.54 -18.24 15.53
N VAL A 61 -13.55 -19.09 15.71
CA VAL A 61 -14.36 -19.58 14.58
C VAL A 61 -15.21 -18.45 13.99
N GLY A 62 -15.82 -17.63 14.86
CA GLY A 62 -16.60 -16.45 14.47
C GLY A 62 -15.76 -15.18 14.33
N ASN A 63 -16.42 -14.03 14.47
CA ASN A 63 -15.76 -12.73 14.44
C ASN A 63 -14.88 -12.51 15.67
N PHE A 64 -13.79 -11.77 15.49
CA PHE A 64 -13.09 -11.08 16.58
C PHE A 64 -13.44 -9.60 16.52
N ALA A 65 -13.95 -9.03 17.60
CA ALA A 65 -14.24 -7.61 17.68
C ALA A 65 -13.74 -7.02 19.01
N GLN A 66 -12.80 -6.06 18.93
CA GLN A 66 -12.54 -5.13 20.02
C GLN A 66 -13.43 -3.90 19.80
N THR A 67 -14.40 -3.72 20.70
CA THR A 67 -15.47 -2.70 20.59
C THR A 67 -15.41 -1.68 21.72
N GLY A 68 -14.51 -1.87 22.67
CA GLY A 68 -14.32 -0.99 23.80
C GLY A 68 -13.66 0.33 23.41
N ILE A 69 -13.59 1.24 24.38
CA ILE A 69 -12.97 2.56 24.20
C ILE A 69 -11.47 2.58 24.50
N GLY A 70 -10.92 1.48 25.03
CA GLY A 70 -9.52 1.39 25.39
C GLY A 70 -8.69 0.61 24.37
N GLU A 71 -7.39 0.90 24.34
CA GLU A 71 -6.46 0.45 23.30
C GLU A 71 -6.17 -1.06 23.31
N SER A 72 -5.58 -1.54 22.21
CA SER A 72 -5.13 -2.93 22.04
C SER A 72 -3.61 -3.02 21.93
N ASN A 73 -2.97 -3.78 22.80
CA ASN A 73 -1.54 -4.08 22.75
C ASN A 73 -1.32 -5.51 22.27
N LEU A 74 -0.91 -5.69 21.03
CA LEU A 74 -0.84 -7.03 20.41
C LEU A 74 0.59 -7.53 20.36
N GLY A 75 0.82 -8.74 20.83
CA GLY A 75 2.08 -9.47 20.65
C GLY A 75 1.88 -10.86 20.05
N GLY A 76 0.68 -11.41 20.14
CA GLY A 76 0.28 -12.68 19.52
C GLY A 76 -0.66 -12.48 18.35
N ASP A 77 -0.73 -13.49 17.50
CA ASP A 77 -1.52 -13.47 16.27
C ASP A 77 -3.02 -13.57 16.55
N ILE A 78 -3.85 -13.08 15.61
CA ILE A 78 -5.30 -13.27 15.65
C ILE A 78 -5.76 -13.88 14.33
N ALA A 79 -6.39 -15.04 14.44
CA ALA A 79 -6.97 -15.75 13.32
C ALA A 79 -8.47 -15.96 13.51
N THR A 80 -9.27 -15.56 12.51
CA THR A 80 -10.70 -15.89 12.47
C THR A 80 -11.02 -16.95 11.41
N GLY A 81 -12.18 -17.59 11.58
CA GLY A 81 -12.71 -18.60 10.67
C GLY A 81 -12.27 -20.02 10.99
N ASP A 82 -13.04 -20.98 10.46
CA ASP A 82 -12.83 -22.42 10.61
C ASP A 82 -12.44 -23.11 9.29
N GLY A 83 -12.11 -22.33 8.25
CA GLY A 83 -11.88 -22.86 6.90
C GLY A 83 -13.16 -23.13 6.11
N THR A 84 -14.35 -22.79 6.63
CA THR A 84 -15.65 -23.04 5.97
C THR A 84 -16.24 -21.77 5.35
N THR A 85 -17.57 -21.72 5.14
CA THR A 85 -18.26 -20.71 4.30
C THR A 85 -18.65 -19.42 5.02
N SER A 86 -18.42 -19.29 6.33
CA SER A 86 -18.81 -18.10 7.09
C SER A 86 -17.73 -17.02 7.03
N ALA A 87 -18.14 -15.79 6.70
CA ALA A 87 -17.26 -14.63 6.69
C ALA A 87 -17.00 -14.16 8.13
N SER A 88 -15.88 -14.57 8.70
CA SER A 88 -15.47 -14.22 10.05
C SER A 88 -14.47 -13.06 10.02
N SER A 89 -14.85 -11.91 10.55
CA SER A 89 -14.09 -10.65 10.45
C SER A 89 -13.25 -10.36 11.70
N ILE A 90 -12.23 -9.53 11.55
CA ILE A 90 -11.43 -8.95 12.64
C ILE A 90 -11.66 -7.45 12.65
N SER A 91 -12.08 -6.89 13.79
CA SER A 91 -12.25 -5.43 13.90
C SER A 91 -11.69 -4.87 15.19
N PHE A 92 -11.04 -3.71 15.08
CA PHE A 92 -10.58 -2.89 16.20
C PHE A 92 -11.19 -1.49 16.11
N ALA A 93 -11.89 -1.08 17.17
CA ALA A 93 -12.50 0.24 17.28
C ALA A 93 -11.48 1.34 17.64
N THR A 94 -10.42 0.97 18.36
CA THR A 94 -9.41 1.90 18.89
C THR A 94 -8.00 1.51 18.46
N ALA A 95 -7.02 2.32 18.88
CA ALA A 95 -5.62 2.15 18.51
C ALA A 95 -5.06 0.77 18.85
N ILE A 96 -4.15 0.32 17.99
CA ILE A 96 -3.35 -0.90 18.14
C ILE A 96 -1.89 -0.50 18.35
N THR A 97 -1.27 -1.01 19.41
CA THR A 97 0.18 -0.97 19.61
C THR A 97 0.73 -2.39 19.47
N LEU A 98 1.60 -2.62 18.50
CA LEU A 98 2.32 -3.87 18.36
C LEU A 98 3.50 -3.91 19.34
N THR A 99 3.60 -5.04 20.05
CA THR A 99 4.67 -5.36 21.01
C THR A 99 5.60 -6.45 20.48
N ALA A 100 5.23 -7.06 19.36
CA ALA A 100 6.00 -7.99 18.54
C ALA A 100 5.39 -7.99 17.12
N ASP A 101 5.99 -8.73 16.19
CA ASP A 101 5.36 -8.99 14.90
C ASP A 101 4.01 -9.70 15.10
N VAL A 102 2.98 -9.24 14.40
CA VAL A 102 1.61 -9.75 14.54
C VAL A 102 1.02 -10.04 13.17
N THR A 103 0.36 -11.18 13.08
CA THR A 103 -0.49 -11.55 11.95
C THR A 103 -1.97 -11.44 12.33
N LEU A 104 -2.73 -10.67 11.55
CA LEU A 104 -4.20 -10.71 11.56
C LEU A 104 -4.67 -11.41 10.29
N ARG A 105 -5.35 -12.54 10.46
CA ARG A 105 -5.78 -13.36 9.32
C ARG A 105 -7.24 -13.74 9.46
N THR A 106 -8.05 -13.45 8.45
CA THR A 106 -9.40 -14.00 8.37
C THR A 106 -9.39 -15.37 7.72
N ASN A 107 -10.57 -15.95 7.51
CA ASN A 107 -10.74 -17.31 6.98
C ASN A 107 -9.83 -17.59 5.75
N SER A 108 -9.56 -18.85 5.38
CA SER A 108 -8.76 -19.22 4.19
C SER A 108 -9.60 -19.77 3.02
N GLY A 109 -10.93 -19.74 3.14
CA GLY A 109 -11.90 -20.21 2.13
C GLY A 109 -12.36 -19.13 1.14
N SER A 110 -13.50 -19.35 0.47
CA SER A 110 -14.05 -18.44 -0.57
C SER A 110 -14.88 -17.27 -0.03
N ASN A 111 -15.18 -17.25 1.27
CA ASN A 111 -15.97 -16.21 1.94
C ASN A 111 -15.16 -15.68 3.12
N ASN A 112 -14.11 -14.93 2.82
CA ASN A 112 -13.25 -14.37 3.85
C ASN A 112 -13.92 -13.13 4.47
N GLY A 113 -13.76 -12.97 5.78
CA GLY A 113 -14.21 -11.76 6.47
C GLY A 113 -13.25 -10.60 6.27
N ASP A 114 -13.67 -9.42 6.68
CA ASP A 114 -12.90 -8.19 6.56
C ASP A 114 -11.95 -8.03 7.76
N ILE A 115 -10.88 -7.25 7.56
CA ILE A 115 -10.04 -6.71 8.64
C ILE A 115 -10.25 -5.20 8.67
N THR A 116 -10.79 -4.67 9.75
CA THR A 116 -11.03 -3.22 9.91
C THR A 116 -10.28 -2.70 11.12
N VAL A 117 -9.41 -1.71 10.88
CA VAL A 117 -8.74 -0.96 11.94
C VAL A 117 -9.24 0.49 11.84
N SER A 118 -10.02 0.90 12.84
CA SER A 118 -10.73 2.19 12.82
C SER A 118 -9.90 3.35 13.40
N SER A 119 -8.66 3.07 13.81
CA SER A 119 -7.78 3.97 14.54
C SER A 119 -6.32 3.69 14.20
N SER A 120 -5.39 4.24 14.97
CA SER A 120 -3.96 4.11 14.71
C SER A 120 -3.44 2.70 14.89
N VAL A 121 -2.45 2.34 14.10
CA VAL A 121 -1.54 1.24 14.40
C VAL A 121 -0.17 1.83 14.62
N THR A 122 0.49 1.44 15.71
CA THR A 122 1.90 1.74 15.94
C THR A 122 2.60 0.46 16.33
N GLY A 123 3.92 0.41 16.18
CA GLY A 123 4.69 -0.74 16.63
C GLY A 123 6.17 -0.39 16.58
N LEU A 124 6.87 -0.46 17.70
CA LEU A 124 8.29 -0.13 17.73
C LEU A 124 9.07 -1.19 16.95
N LEU A 125 9.29 -0.95 15.64
CA LEU A 125 9.94 -1.88 14.72
C LEU A 125 9.28 -3.26 14.65
N SER A 126 7.97 -3.33 14.84
CA SER A 126 7.19 -4.56 14.66
C SER A 126 6.49 -4.56 13.31
N LYS A 127 6.44 -5.71 12.65
CA LYS A 127 5.74 -5.93 11.39
C LYS A 127 4.28 -6.30 11.63
N LEU A 128 3.38 -5.66 10.89
CA LEU A 128 1.99 -6.10 10.78
C LEU A 128 1.82 -6.93 9.51
N SER A 129 1.32 -8.16 9.64
CA SER A 129 0.97 -9.01 8.50
C SER A 129 -0.54 -9.22 8.47
N LEU A 130 -1.16 -9.04 7.31
CA LEU A 130 -2.59 -9.10 7.11
C LEU A 130 -2.94 -10.08 6.00
N ALA A 131 -4.02 -10.83 6.20
CA ALA A 131 -4.54 -11.78 5.22
C ALA A 131 -6.06 -11.84 5.32
N ALA A 132 -6.75 -11.16 4.40
CA ALA A 132 -8.20 -11.15 4.31
C ALA A 132 -8.76 -11.98 3.15
N GLY A 133 -7.92 -12.65 2.34
CA GLY A 133 -8.39 -13.44 1.19
C GLY A 133 -9.20 -12.60 0.20
N THR A 134 -10.47 -12.91 0.00
CA THR A 134 -11.44 -12.13 -0.79
C THR A 134 -12.12 -11.00 -0.02
N GLY A 135 -11.95 -10.94 1.30
CA GLY A 135 -12.46 -9.88 2.17
C GLY A 135 -11.59 -8.62 2.09
N ASN A 136 -12.09 -7.53 2.64
CA ASN A 136 -11.45 -6.23 2.56
C ASN A 136 -10.55 -5.94 3.77
N ILE A 137 -9.54 -5.12 3.56
CA ILE A 137 -8.71 -4.53 4.61
C ILE A 137 -8.92 -3.02 4.57
N LEU A 138 -9.33 -2.45 5.71
CA LEU A 138 -9.57 -1.02 5.86
C LEU A 138 -8.78 -0.47 7.05
N PHE A 139 -7.93 0.53 6.77
CA PHE A 139 -7.37 1.43 7.76
C PHE A 139 -8.07 2.79 7.66
N ASP A 140 -9.01 3.06 8.57
CA ASP A 140 -9.90 4.21 8.44
C ASP A 140 -9.32 5.51 9.03
N SER A 141 -8.52 5.40 10.09
CA SER A 141 -7.95 6.56 10.80
C SER A 141 -6.45 6.39 11.10
N VAL A 142 -5.82 7.50 11.51
CA VAL A 142 -4.38 7.82 11.41
C VAL A 142 -3.51 6.67 11.89
N VAL A 143 -2.74 5.99 11.04
CA VAL A 143 -1.60 5.17 11.49
C VAL A 143 -0.55 6.19 11.98
N ASP A 144 -0.40 6.33 13.30
CA ASP A 144 0.35 7.44 13.92
C ASP A 144 1.85 7.34 13.62
N SER A 145 2.52 8.48 13.78
CA SER A 145 3.93 8.87 13.60
C SER A 145 5.04 7.93 14.08
N VAL A 146 4.73 6.75 14.61
CA VAL A 146 5.71 5.71 14.94
C VAL A 146 5.69 4.65 13.86
N SER A 147 6.81 4.52 13.14
CA SER A 147 6.96 3.58 12.04
C SER A 147 6.74 2.13 12.48
N LEU A 148 5.84 1.42 11.79
CA LEU A 148 5.90 -0.05 11.75
C LEU A 148 7.23 -0.46 11.13
N ALA A 149 7.80 -1.62 11.51
CA ALA A 149 8.95 -2.10 10.73
C ALA A 149 8.57 -2.38 9.28
N GLY A 150 7.35 -2.87 9.05
CA GLY A 150 6.75 -3.04 7.75
C GLY A 150 5.27 -3.39 7.83
N LEU A 151 4.58 -3.29 6.71
CA LEU A 151 3.21 -3.75 6.53
C LEU A 151 3.16 -4.75 5.37
N LEU A 152 2.73 -5.96 5.65
CA LEU A 152 2.49 -6.99 4.65
C LEU A 152 0.98 -7.23 4.53
N VAL A 153 0.43 -7.04 3.34
CA VAL A 153 -0.91 -7.49 2.96
C VAL A 153 -0.74 -8.64 1.99
N SER A 154 -0.84 -9.86 2.50
CA SER A 154 -0.64 -11.08 1.68
C SER A 154 -1.84 -11.43 0.79
N SER A 155 -3.04 -10.95 1.15
CA SER A 155 -4.26 -11.11 0.35
C SER A 155 -5.37 -10.18 0.85
N ALA A 156 -6.09 -9.55 -0.07
CA ALA A 156 -7.36 -8.88 0.16
C ALA A 156 -8.16 -8.77 -1.14
N GLY A 157 -9.49 -8.72 -1.06
CA GLY A 157 -10.34 -8.28 -2.17
C GLY A 157 -10.12 -6.79 -2.46
N GLN A 158 -10.04 -5.98 -1.40
CA GLN A 158 -9.64 -4.58 -1.47
C GLN A 158 -8.77 -4.21 -0.27
N LEU A 159 -7.68 -3.48 -0.50
CA LEU A 159 -6.98 -2.72 0.52
C LEU A 159 -7.35 -1.25 0.38
N THR A 160 -7.79 -0.62 1.46
CA THR A 160 -8.01 0.82 1.54
C THR A 160 -7.27 1.41 2.74
N ILE A 161 -6.36 2.34 2.48
CA ILE A 161 -5.61 3.10 3.49
C ILE A 161 -6.08 4.55 3.42
N ASN A 162 -6.97 4.96 4.31
CA ASN A 162 -7.51 6.33 4.40
C ASN A 162 -6.59 7.31 5.15
N SER A 163 -5.54 6.78 5.74
CA SER A 163 -4.69 7.48 6.70
C SER A 163 -3.24 7.42 6.30
N ALA A 164 -2.47 8.43 6.72
CA ALA A 164 -1.03 8.43 6.46
C ALA A 164 -0.42 7.13 6.99
N LEU A 165 0.42 6.48 6.18
CA LEU A 165 1.13 5.25 6.53
C LEU A 165 2.62 5.54 6.56
N THR A 166 3.29 5.16 7.64
CA THR A 166 4.77 5.17 7.72
C THR A 166 5.28 3.78 8.07
N VAL A 167 6.16 3.24 7.24
CA VAL A 167 6.85 1.97 7.47
C VAL A 167 8.36 2.16 7.39
N ASP A 168 9.11 1.34 8.11
CA ASP A 168 10.57 1.35 8.13
C ASP A 168 11.14 0.41 7.04
N GLY A 169 12.37 -0.08 7.22
CA GLY A 169 13.13 -0.83 6.23
C GLY A 169 12.56 -2.19 5.80
N GLN A 170 11.49 -2.71 6.42
CA GLN A 170 10.77 -3.88 5.85
C GLN A 170 9.69 -3.48 4.84
N GLY A 171 9.42 -2.18 4.68
CA GLY A 171 8.60 -1.64 3.60
C GLY A 171 7.11 -2.00 3.68
N LEU A 172 6.46 -1.81 2.53
CA LEU A 172 5.07 -2.10 2.27
C LEU A 172 4.99 -3.12 1.13
N ASP A 173 4.40 -4.29 1.39
CA ASP A 173 4.16 -5.32 0.38
C ASP A 173 2.66 -5.63 0.35
N VAL A 174 2.03 -5.47 -0.81
CA VAL A 174 0.58 -5.59 -0.98
C VAL A 174 0.22 -6.51 -2.14
N THR A 175 -0.47 -7.60 -1.84
CA THR A 175 -1.22 -8.41 -2.79
C THR A 175 -2.72 -8.27 -2.55
N ALA A 176 -3.44 -7.69 -3.52
CA ALA A 176 -4.88 -7.50 -3.39
C ALA A 176 -5.61 -7.45 -4.74
N GLY A 177 -6.95 -7.48 -4.69
CA GLY A 177 -7.80 -7.08 -5.82
C GLY A 177 -7.60 -5.61 -6.14
N THR A 178 -8.31 -4.75 -5.43
CA THR A 178 -8.15 -3.28 -5.55
C THR A 178 -7.25 -2.74 -4.44
N VAL A 179 -6.46 -1.71 -4.73
CA VAL A 179 -5.63 -1.01 -3.74
C VAL A 179 -5.90 0.49 -3.81
N ASN A 180 -6.23 1.11 -2.69
CA ASN A 180 -6.44 2.55 -2.58
C ASN A 180 -5.52 3.13 -1.52
N PHE A 181 -4.56 3.95 -1.94
CA PHE A 181 -3.74 4.78 -1.05
C PHE A 181 -4.35 6.17 -1.00
N ASN A 182 -5.33 6.40 -0.13
CA ASN A 182 -6.09 7.66 -0.05
C ASN A 182 -5.39 8.74 0.80
N ASN A 183 -4.12 8.52 1.15
CA ASN A 183 -3.31 9.41 1.95
C ASN A 183 -1.82 9.12 1.69
N THR A 184 -0.94 9.92 2.28
CA THR A 184 0.51 9.77 2.14
C THR A 184 1.00 8.39 2.58
N VAL A 185 1.86 7.78 1.77
CA VAL A 185 2.65 6.61 2.16
C VAL A 185 4.11 7.03 2.26
N THR A 186 4.73 6.74 3.40
CA THR A 186 6.14 7.00 3.67
C THR A 186 6.86 5.70 3.97
N THR A 187 8.01 5.48 3.31
CA THR A 187 8.95 4.44 3.71
C THR A 187 10.23 5.08 4.24
N LEU A 188 10.88 4.42 5.19
CA LEU A 188 12.17 4.83 5.76
C LEU A 188 13.18 3.70 5.57
N ASN A 189 14.47 4.04 5.69
CA ASN A 189 15.59 3.10 5.76
C ASN A 189 15.60 2.07 4.62
N SER A 190 15.41 2.53 3.39
CA SER A 190 15.32 1.69 2.18
C SER A 190 14.14 0.73 2.13
N GLY A 191 13.09 0.97 2.92
CA GLY A 191 11.83 0.25 2.81
C GLY A 191 11.22 0.42 1.42
N THR A 192 10.94 -0.69 0.73
CA THR A 192 10.31 -0.69 -0.59
C THR A 192 8.80 -0.58 -0.51
N VAL A 193 8.16 -0.21 -1.62
CA VAL A 193 6.72 -0.37 -1.83
C VAL A 193 6.50 -1.31 -3.01
N GLU A 194 5.93 -2.48 -2.75
CA GLU A 194 5.53 -3.45 -3.78
C GLU A 194 4.01 -3.61 -3.80
N VAL A 195 3.41 -3.50 -4.99
CA VAL A 195 1.96 -3.61 -5.18
C VAL A 195 1.61 -4.58 -6.31
N THR A 196 1.08 -5.74 -5.91
CA THR A 196 0.48 -6.76 -6.77
C THR A 196 -1.05 -6.65 -6.76
N ASN A 197 -1.59 -5.63 -7.44
CA ASN A 197 -3.03 -5.43 -7.63
C ASN A 197 -3.56 -6.17 -8.88
N SER A 198 -4.66 -6.92 -8.75
CA SER A 198 -5.34 -7.54 -9.92
C SER A 198 -6.50 -6.69 -10.47
N GLY A 199 -7.08 -5.84 -9.63
CA GLY A 199 -7.96 -4.72 -9.97
C GLY A 199 -7.18 -3.40 -9.99
N VAL A 200 -7.83 -2.25 -9.79
CA VAL A 200 -7.13 -0.95 -9.91
C VAL A 200 -6.25 -0.64 -8.68
N LEU A 201 -5.05 -0.10 -8.90
CA LEU A 201 -4.32 0.67 -7.90
C LEU A 201 -4.68 2.15 -8.07
N THR A 202 -5.18 2.79 -7.02
CA THR A 202 -5.54 4.21 -7.03
C THR A 202 -4.69 4.99 -6.05
N VAL A 203 -4.04 6.05 -6.55
CA VAL A 203 -3.37 7.09 -5.77
C VAL A 203 -4.06 8.41 -6.14
N PRO A 204 -5.06 8.88 -5.36
CA PRO A 204 -5.78 10.12 -5.63
C PRO A 204 -4.95 11.35 -5.23
N ALA A 205 -5.37 12.53 -5.70
CA ALA A 205 -4.73 13.79 -5.31
C ALA A 205 -4.80 14.02 -3.79
N GLY A 206 -3.70 14.50 -3.21
CA GLY A 206 -3.50 14.63 -1.76
C GLY A 206 -2.89 13.39 -1.09
N SER A 207 -2.36 12.42 -1.86
CA SER A 207 -1.85 11.12 -1.40
C SER A 207 -0.43 10.82 -1.87
N THR A 208 0.43 11.84 -1.94
CA THR A 208 1.84 11.73 -2.35
C THR A 208 2.55 10.53 -1.71
N LEU A 209 3.34 9.79 -2.50
CA LEU A 209 4.19 8.71 -2.00
C LEU A 209 5.62 9.26 -1.80
N THR A 210 6.13 9.23 -0.57
CA THR A 210 7.48 9.71 -0.20
C THR A 210 8.31 8.55 0.30
N LEU A 211 9.14 7.97 -0.55
CA LEU A 211 9.73 6.65 -0.33
C LEU A 211 11.25 6.78 -0.16
N ASP A 212 11.81 5.99 0.75
CA ASP A 212 13.27 5.86 0.91
C ASP A 212 13.81 4.61 0.19
N GLY A 213 12.95 3.89 -0.53
CA GLY A 213 13.25 2.70 -1.31
C GLY A 213 12.39 2.60 -2.57
N ALA A 214 12.63 1.56 -3.37
CA ALA A 214 12.00 1.42 -4.69
C ALA A 214 10.46 1.26 -4.62
N PHE A 215 9.78 1.80 -5.62
CA PHE A 215 8.36 1.55 -5.89
C PHE A 215 8.22 0.59 -7.07
N LEU A 216 7.49 -0.51 -6.86
CA LEU A 216 7.17 -1.48 -7.89
C LEU A 216 5.68 -1.82 -7.88
N GLN A 217 4.97 -1.44 -8.94
CA GLN A 217 3.67 -2.01 -9.25
C GLN A 217 3.88 -3.18 -10.23
N ASN A 218 3.63 -4.41 -9.79
CA ASN A 218 3.82 -5.65 -10.56
C ASN A 218 2.53 -6.46 -10.78
N GLY A 219 1.39 -5.94 -10.31
CA GLY A 219 0.08 -6.50 -10.56
C GLY A 219 -0.38 -6.35 -12.01
N THR A 220 -1.34 -7.18 -12.42
CA THR A 220 -1.92 -7.12 -13.78
C THR A 220 -2.98 -6.03 -13.94
N GLY A 221 -3.50 -5.51 -12.83
CA GLY A 221 -4.54 -4.50 -12.82
C GLY A 221 -3.99 -3.09 -13.05
N THR A 222 -4.81 -2.22 -13.66
CA THR A 222 -4.41 -0.87 -14.08
C THR A 222 -4.08 0.05 -12.91
N VAL A 223 -3.37 1.14 -13.18
CA VAL A 223 -3.03 2.17 -12.20
C VAL A 223 -3.72 3.49 -12.56
N SER A 224 -4.35 4.13 -11.58
CA SER A 224 -4.85 5.50 -11.64
C SER A 224 -4.00 6.38 -10.72
N LEU A 225 -3.18 7.25 -11.30
CA LEU A 225 -2.20 8.07 -10.60
C LEU A 225 -2.60 9.56 -10.68
N ALA A 226 -2.80 10.20 -9.55
CA ALA A 226 -3.21 11.61 -9.45
C ALA A 226 -2.37 12.41 -8.45
N ASP A 227 -1.23 11.86 -8.02
CA ASP A 227 -0.30 12.52 -7.12
C ASP A 227 1.12 11.99 -7.37
N ASP A 228 2.07 12.66 -6.74
CA ASP A 228 3.50 12.52 -6.98
C ASP A 228 4.09 11.29 -6.28
N ILE A 229 5.21 10.82 -6.82
CA ILE A 229 6.06 9.79 -6.21
C ILE A 229 7.47 10.34 -6.11
N THR A 230 8.00 10.41 -4.89
CA THR A 230 9.40 10.76 -4.63
C THR A 230 10.13 9.56 -4.06
N THR A 231 11.32 9.26 -4.57
CA THR A 231 12.24 8.28 -3.99
C THR A 231 13.61 8.90 -3.69
N THR A 232 14.47 8.16 -2.99
CA THR A 232 15.84 8.56 -2.66
C THR A 232 16.88 7.81 -3.50
N PHE A 233 16.82 7.99 -4.82
CA PHE A 233 17.69 7.33 -5.81
C PHE A 233 17.29 5.89 -6.14
N ASP A 234 16.06 5.52 -5.82
CA ASP A 234 15.52 4.19 -6.06
C ASP A 234 14.54 4.18 -7.23
N ASP A 235 14.39 3.01 -7.84
CA ASP A 235 13.56 2.85 -9.03
C ASP A 235 12.06 3.05 -8.75
N VAL A 236 11.35 3.53 -9.77
CA VAL A 236 9.89 3.59 -9.82
C VAL A 236 9.44 2.86 -11.09
N ALA A 237 8.77 1.72 -10.93
CA ALA A 237 8.35 0.90 -12.06
C ALA A 237 6.86 0.54 -12.02
N PHE A 238 6.21 0.66 -13.18
CA PHE A 238 4.83 0.23 -13.40
C PHE A 238 4.77 -0.87 -14.47
N THR A 239 4.26 -2.04 -14.09
CA THR A 239 4.08 -3.17 -15.01
C THR A 239 2.79 -3.03 -15.81
N ALA A 240 1.71 -2.54 -15.20
CA ALA A 240 0.41 -2.38 -15.83
C ALA A 240 0.20 -0.99 -16.45
N ALA A 241 -0.87 -0.86 -17.23
CA ALA A 241 -1.24 0.41 -17.86
C ALA A 241 -1.56 1.49 -16.82
N VAL A 242 -1.02 2.68 -17.02
CA VAL A 242 -1.17 3.84 -16.13
C VAL A 242 -2.07 4.90 -16.79
N THR A 243 -3.00 5.43 -16.02
CA THR A 243 -3.79 6.62 -16.37
C THR A 243 -3.49 7.75 -15.39
N LEU A 244 -3.03 8.89 -15.90
CA LEU A 244 -2.88 10.13 -15.14
C LEU A 244 -4.25 10.77 -14.95
N ALA A 245 -4.70 10.82 -13.70
CA ALA A 245 -5.97 11.43 -13.31
C ALA A 245 -5.79 12.90 -12.84
N ALA A 246 -4.56 13.30 -12.48
CA ALA A 246 -4.14 14.68 -12.27
C ALA A 246 -2.72 14.88 -12.83
N ALA A 247 -2.18 16.11 -12.73
CA ALA A 247 -0.76 16.33 -13.01
C ALA A 247 0.09 15.58 -11.99
N VAL A 248 1.19 14.98 -12.46
CA VAL A 248 2.04 14.10 -11.65
C VAL A 248 3.51 14.43 -11.88
N ALA A 249 4.29 14.46 -10.81
CA ALA A 249 5.74 14.39 -10.80
C ALA A 249 6.23 13.05 -10.24
N ILE A 250 7.17 12.41 -10.93
CA ILE A 250 7.93 11.27 -10.40
C ILE A 250 9.39 11.69 -10.31
N ASP A 251 9.92 11.71 -9.09
CA ASP A 251 11.26 12.21 -8.79
C ASP A 251 12.04 11.16 -8.00
N THR A 252 13.03 10.53 -8.64
CA THR A 252 13.94 9.61 -7.97
C THR A 252 15.19 10.31 -7.43
N GLY A 253 15.21 11.64 -7.38
CA GLY A 253 16.33 12.45 -6.95
C GLY A 253 17.46 12.53 -7.97
N THR A 254 18.64 12.96 -7.51
CA THR A 254 19.83 13.19 -8.35
C THR A 254 20.68 11.95 -8.64
N GLY A 255 20.35 10.80 -8.03
CA GLY A 255 21.10 9.55 -8.08
C GLY A 255 20.67 8.64 -9.23
N ALA A 256 20.80 7.32 -9.08
CA ALA A 256 20.69 6.34 -10.17
C ALA A 256 19.31 5.67 -10.29
N GLY A 257 18.24 6.29 -9.76
CA GLY A 257 16.89 5.73 -9.83
C GLY A 257 16.31 5.78 -11.24
N THR A 258 15.79 4.66 -11.72
CA THR A 258 15.14 4.53 -13.02
C THR A 258 13.63 4.67 -12.89
N ILE A 259 13.01 5.37 -13.84
CA ILE A 259 11.56 5.46 -13.96
C ILE A 259 11.13 4.66 -15.19
N ALA A 260 10.35 3.58 -15.00
CA ALA A 260 9.97 2.68 -16.07
C ALA A 260 8.44 2.47 -16.15
N PHE A 261 7.89 2.55 -17.36
CA PHE A 261 6.52 2.16 -17.65
C PHE A 261 6.52 1.06 -18.72
N HIS A 262 6.23 -0.17 -18.31
CA HIS A 262 6.25 -1.34 -19.18
C HIS A 262 4.98 -1.51 -20.03
N SER A 263 3.99 -0.64 -19.82
CA SER A 263 2.70 -0.66 -20.52
C SER A 263 2.24 0.75 -20.85
N THR A 264 1.04 0.87 -21.43
CA THR A 264 0.57 2.15 -21.97
C THR A 264 0.37 3.18 -20.85
N LEU A 265 0.75 4.42 -21.13
CA LEU A 265 0.57 5.57 -20.24
C LEU A 265 -0.34 6.58 -20.93
N ASN A 266 -1.45 6.98 -20.31
CA ASN A 266 -2.41 7.93 -20.90
C ASN A 266 -2.92 8.92 -19.85
N GLY A 267 -3.62 9.96 -20.29
CA GLY A 267 -4.30 10.92 -19.40
C GLY A 267 -4.03 12.35 -19.84
N GLY A 268 -5.05 13.23 -19.81
CA GLY A 268 -4.95 14.60 -20.36
C GLY A 268 -4.10 15.58 -19.53
N GLN A 269 -3.15 15.07 -18.75
CA GLN A 269 -2.48 15.78 -17.68
C GLN A 269 -0.98 15.90 -17.93
N ASP A 270 -0.35 16.87 -17.28
CA ASP A 270 1.10 17.06 -17.34
C ASP A 270 1.81 15.94 -16.56
N LEU A 271 2.97 15.53 -17.08
CA LEU A 271 3.85 14.56 -16.44
C LEU A 271 5.27 15.11 -16.37
N MET A 272 5.84 15.11 -15.17
CA MET A 272 7.20 15.56 -14.91
C MET A 272 8.04 14.41 -14.36
N LEU A 273 9.18 14.13 -14.98
CA LEU A 273 10.03 13.00 -14.61
C LEU A 273 11.46 13.47 -14.31
N THR A 274 11.98 13.08 -13.15
CA THR A 274 13.36 13.32 -12.70
C THR A 274 13.99 11.99 -12.34
N ALA A 275 14.87 11.46 -13.19
CA ALA A 275 15.62 10.23 -12.94
C ALA A 275 17.08 10.51 -12.51
N GLY A 276 17.50 11.77 -12.45
CA GLY A 276 18.87 12.15 -12.08
C GLY A 276 19.91 11.60 -13.05
N THR A 277 20.67 10.61 -12.61
CA THR A 277 21.64 9.83 -13.39
C THR A 277 21.12 8.45 -13.80
N GLY A 278 19.92 8.05 -13.33
CA GLY A 278 19.20 6.87 -13.81
C GLY A 278 18.46 7.14 -15.12
N ASN A 279 17.65 6.18 -15.57
CA ASN A 279 17.02 6.21 -16.89
C ASN A 279 15.52 6.48 -16.82
N ILE A 280 14.95 6.87 -17.95
CA ILE A 280 13.50 6.91 -18.16
C ILE A 280 13.17 6.01 -19.33
N ASP A 281 12.26 5.05 -19.12
CA ASP A 281 11.90 4.05 -20.13
C ASP A 281 10.39 3.93 -20.32
N PHE A 282 9.95 4.02 -21.57
CA PHE A 282 8.57 3.79 -22.00
C PHE A 282 8.55 2.68 -23.06
N ASP A 283 8.20 1.46 -22.63
CA ASP A 283 8.17 0.28 -23.50
C ASP A 283 6.98 0.32 -24.48
N ALA A 284 5.90 0.99 -24.09
CA ALA A 284 4.64 1.04 -24.83
C ALA A 284 4.19 2.46 -25.18
N SER A 285 3.08 2.58 -25.91
CA SER A 285 2.61 3.88 -26.40
C SER A 285 2.21 4.81 -25.27
N VAL A 286 2.62 6.07 -25.37
CA VAL A 286 2.28 7.14 -24.42
C VAL A 286 1.29 8.10 -25.08
N GLY A 287 0.18 8.38 -24.40
CA GLY A 287 -0.85 9.34 -24.82
C GLY A 287 -1.67 8.93 -26.05
N LEU A 288 -1.66 7.64 -26.43
CA LEU A 288 -2.31 7.16 -27.64
C LEU A 288 -3.84 7.24 -27.57
N THR A 289 -4.44 6.90 -26.42
CA THR A 289 -5.90 6.96 -26.24
C THR A 289 -6.33 8.34 -25.76
N THR A 290 -5.56 8.93 -24.86
CA THR A 290 -5.73 10.30 -24.37
C THR A 290 -4.37 10.95 -24.33
N ARG A 291 -4.14 11.93 -25.22
CA ARG A 291 -2.91 12.72 -25.32
C ARG A 291 -2.51 13.27 -23.96
N LEU A 292 -1.23 13.14 -23.60
CA LEU A 292 -0.72 13.79 -22.40
C LEU A 292 -0.77 15.32 -22.51
N GLY A 293 -0.74 16.00 -21.37
CA GLY A 293 -0.35 17.40 -21.32
C GLY A 293 1.13 17.56 -21.71
N ILE A 294 1.84 18.43 -21.00
CA ILE A 294 3.28 18.60 -21.19
C ILE A 294 3.99 17.39 -20.60
N LEU A 295 4.77 16.70 -21.42
CA LEU A 295 5.74 15.71 -20.93
C LEU A 295 7.07 16.42 -20.68
N THR A 296 7.42 16.59 -19.41
CA THR A 296 8.68 17.19 -18.99
C THR A 296 9.64 16.14 -18.46
N ILE A 297 10.80 16.03 -19.08
CA ILE A 297 11.95 15.28 -18.57
C ILE A 297 12.91 16.29 -17.95
N ILE A 298 12.98 16.34 -16.62
CA ILE A 298 13.92 17.23 -15.92
C ILE A 298 15.35 16.74 -16.11
N SER A 299 15.57 15.45 -15.84
CA SER A 299 16.88 14.80 -16.00
C SER A 299 16.72 13.30 -16.18
N ALA A 300 17.63 12.73 -16.97
CA ALA A 300 17.88 11.31 -17.09
C ALA A 300 19.31 11.10 -17.64
N SER A 301 19.86 9.91 -17.47
CA SER A 301 20.97 9.46 -18.30
C SER A 301 20.44 9.15 -19.70
N ASP A 302 19.67 8.07 -19.85
CA ASP A 302 18.97 7.75 -21.08
C ASP A 302 17.47 8.00 -20.95
N PHE A 303 16.86 8.55 -22.00
CA PHE A 303 15.39 8.59 -22.15
C PHE A 303 15.01 7.78 -23.37
N THR A 304 14.35 6.65 -23.18
CA THR A 304 13.94 5.75 -24.26
C THR A 304 12.42 5.69 -24.35
N ALA A 305 11.93 5.88 -25.57
CA ALA A 305 10.54 5.64 -25.92
C ALA A 305 10.48 4.65 -27.09
N ASP A 306 10.12 3.41 -26.78
CA ASP A 306 10.11 2.30 -27.73
C ASP A 306 8.92 2.36 -28.69
N SER A 307 7.86 3.06 -28.28
CA SER A 307 6.63 3.22 -29.06
C SER A 307 6.28 4.70 -29.28
N SER A 308 5.08 4.95 -29.82
CA SER A 308 4.65 6.31 -30.16
C SER A 308 4.37 7.15 -28.92
N ILE A 309 4.71 8.43 -28.96
CA ILE A 309 4.32 9.43 -27.95
C ILE A 309 3.35 10.43 -28.56
N SER A 310 2.26 10.71 -27.85
CA SER A 310 1.36 11.84 -28.11
C SER A 310 1.22 12.70 -26.85
N ALA A 311 1.76 13.92 -26.90
CA ALA A 311 1.73 14.90 -25.81
C ALA A 311 1.35 16.28 -26.35
N THR A 312 1.01 17.26 -25.52
CA THR A 312 0.84 18.64 -26.03
C THR A 312 2.17 19.19 -26.53
N SER A 313 3.21 19.02 -25.71
CA SER A 313 4.61 19.31 -25.99
C SER A 313 5.52 18.37 -25.19
N ILE A 314 6.77 18.26 -25.62
CA ILE A 314 7.81 17.49 -24.92
C ILE A 314 8.97 18.43 -24.62
N LEU A 315 9.35 18.51 -23.35
CA LEU A 315 10.47 19.31 -22.87
C LEU A 315 11.45 18.43 -22.11
N GLN A 316 12.64 18.23 -22.66
CA GLN A 316 13.76 17.64 -21.92
C GLN A 316 14.78 18.73 -21.56
N GLN A 317 15.03 18.90 -20.27
CA GLN A 317 15.89 19.96 -19.73
C GLN A 317 17.35 19.52 -19.55
N ALA A 318 17.58 18.23 -19.31
CA ALA A 318 18.91 17.64 -19.26
C ALA A 318 18.87 16.16 -19.69
N GLY A 319 19.99 15.67 -20.23
CA GLY A 319 20.21 14.27 -20.59
C GLY A 319 21.70 13.99 -20.75
N SER A 320 22.30 13.09 -19.96
CA SER A 320 23.75 12.81 -20.08
C SER A 320 24.09 11.76 -21.12
N GLY A 321 23.15 10.85 -21.41
CA GLY A 321 23.26 9.78 -22.39
C GLY A 321 22.50 10.08 -23.69
N THR A 322 21.62 9.17 -24.08
CA THR A 322 20.87 9.20 -25.34
C THR A 322 19.37 9.35 -25.10
N THR A 323 18.77 10.33 -25.75
CA THR A 323 17.32 10.38 -25.95
C THR A 323 16.97 9.61 -27.21
N THR A 324 16.13 8.57 -27.09
CA THR A 324 15.72 7.72 -28.21
C THR A 324 14.22 7.77 -28.40
N PHE A 325 13.78 8.19 -29.58
CA PHE A 325 12.40 8.03 -30.04
C PHE A 325 12.37 6.97 -31.15
N SER A 326 11.94 5.76 -30.82
CA SER A 326 11.93 4.61 -31.73
C SER A 326 10.74 4.64 -32.71
N SER A 327 9.71 5.43 -32.41
CA SER A 327 8.47 5.55 -33.22
C SER A 327 8.01 6.99 -33.35
N THR A 328 6.78 7.21 -33.82
CA THR A 328 6.21 8.54 -34.04
C THR A 328 6.09 9.35 -32.76
N VAL A 329 6.58 10.58 -32.81
CA VAL A 329 6.35 11.61 -31.79
C VAL A 329 5.36 12.62 -32.35
N ASN A 330 4.23 12.80 -31.66
CA ASN A 330 3.18 13.72 -32.09
C ASN A 330 2.91 14.78 -31.01
N THR A 331 3.17 16.03 -31.35
CA THR A 331 2.88 17.21 -30.51
C THR A 331 1.84 18.09 -31.20
N ASN A 332 1.06 18.87 -30.46
CA ASN A 332 -0.03 19.67 -31.06
C ASN A 332 -0.09 21.12 -30.57
N THR A 333 0.91 21.58 -29.84
CA THR A 333 1.09 22.99 -29.49
C THR A 333 2.34 23.56 -30.16
N ALA A 334 2.46 24.89 -30.17
CA ALA A 334 3.58 25.58 -30.80
C ALA A 334 4.94 25.30 -30.10
N ASP A 335 4.91 24.85 -28.84
CA ASP A 335 6.13 24.50 -28.09
C ASP A 335 6.80 23.24 -28.63
N GLY A 336 6.04 22.34 -29.27
CA GLY A 336 6.55 21.18 -29.98
C GLY A 336 7.44 20.26 -29.12
N VAL A 337 8.62 19.93 -29.64
CA VAL A 337 9.61 19.09 -28.97
C VAL A 337 10.90 19.89 -28.77
N SER A 338 11.32 20.06 -27.52
CA SER A 338 12.57 20.73 -27.13
C SER A 338 13.42 19.80 -26.29
N ILE A 339 14.59 19.39 -26.81
CA ILE A 339 15.47 18.43 -26.13
C ILE A 339 16.82 19.05 -25.84
N THR A 340 17.20 19.03 -24.55
CA THR A 340 18.56 19.30 -24.09
C THR A 340 19.19 17.99 -23.63
N GLY A 341 20.24 17.54 -24.32
CA GLY A 341 20.95 16.31 -23.99
C GLY A 341 22.21 16.10 -24.85
N THR A 342 22.95 15.03 -24.58
CA THR A 342 24.22 14.72 -25.29
C THR A 342 24.00 14.07 -26.66
N HIS A 343 23.10 13.09 -26.75
CA HIS A 343 22.77 12.38 -27.99
C HIS A 343 21.26 12.31 -28.18
N LEU A 344 20.82 12.43 -29.44
CA LEU A 344 19.43 12.27 -29.85
C LEU A 344 19.36 11.28 -31.02
N GLN A 345 18.56 10.23 -30.85
CA GLN A 345 18.24 9.25 -31.86
C GLN A 345 16.75 9.28 -32.14
N VAL A 346 16.37 9.46 -33.41
CA VAL A 346 14.98 9.46 -33.85
C VAL A 346 14.84 8.51 -35.03
N ALA A 347 14.05 7.44 -34.85
CA ALA A 347 13.76 6.47 -35.90
C ALA A 347 12.38 6.69 -36.54
N GLY A 348 11.45 7.34 -35.83
CA GLY A 348 10.11 7.67 -36.32
C GLY A 348 9.94 9.09 -36.86
N LEU A 349 8.70 9.44 -37.20
CA LEU A 349 8.33 10.80 -37.61
C LEU A 349 8.06 11.69 -36.40
N VAL A 350 8.53 12.93 -36.44
CA VAL A 350 8.16 13.98 -35.48
C VAL A 350 7.15 14.91 -36.18
N THR A 351 5.92 14.99 -35.68
CA THR A 351 4.81 15.78 -36.24
C THR A 351 4.14 16.68 -35.24
#